data_AF-A0A382E0A0-F1
#
_entry.id   AF-A0A382E0A0-F1
#
_cell.length_a   1.000
_cell.length_b   1.000
_cell.length_c   1.000
_cell.angle_alpha   90.00
_cell.angle_beta   90.00
_cell.angle_gamma   90.00
#
_symmetry.space_group_name_H-M   'P 1'
#
loop_
_entity.id
_entity.type
_entity.pdbx_description
1 polymer ?
#
loop_
_entity_poly.entity_id
_entity_poly.type
_entity_poly.pdbx_seq_one_letter_code
_entity_poly.pdbx_strand_id
1 'polypeptide(L)' 'MANLTLAIEEDLLRRARVRAADQGTSVNAVVRELLVGYAAIDRTTSARRRLVALSVSSSSGSGETPSGADHGR' A
#
# COMPACT_ATOMS: atom_id res chain seq x y z
N MET A 1 16.44 0.87 -11.79
CA MET A 1 15.86 -0.48 -11.89
C MET A 1 16.40 -1.30 -10.74
N ALA A 2 15.57 -2.10 -10.06
CA ALA A 2 15.99 -2.99 -8.98
C ALA A 2 15.84 -4.44 -9.44
N ASN A 3 16.81 -5.29 -9.09
CA ASN A 3 16.78 -6.72 -9.41
C ASN A 3 16.32 -7.50 -8.18
N LEU A 4 15.40 -8.44 -8.38
CA LEU A 4 14.90 -9.35 -7.36
C LEU A 4 15.31 -10.78 -7.72
N THR A 5 16.03 -11.45 -6.83
CA THR A 5 16.37 -12.88 -6.97
C THR A 5 15.52 -13.67 -5.98
N LEU A 6 14.83 -14.69 -6.46
CA LEU A 6 13.96 -15.57 -5.68
C LEU A 6 14.44 -17.01 -5.84
N ALA A 7 14.56 -17.74 -4.74
CA ALA A 7 14.71 -19.19 -4.78
C ALA A 7 13.32 -19.81 -4.97
N ILE A 8 13.13 -20.54 -6.07
CA ILE A 8 11.87 -21.20 -6.41
C ILE A 8 12.19 -22.61 -6.89
N GLU A 9 11.37 -23.57 -6.49
CA GLU A 9 11.37 -24.95 -6.99
C GLU A 9 11.42 -24.98 -8.52
N GLU A 10 12.32 -25.79 -9.09
CA GLU A 10 12.59 -25.81 -10.53
C GLU A 10 11.36 -26.21 -11.35
N ASP A 11 10.62 -27.22 -10.91
CA ASP A 11 9.40 -27.68 -11.57
C ASP A 11 8.33 -26.59 -11.63
N LEU A 12 8.21 -25.81 -10.56
CA LEU A 12 7.28 -24.70 -10.51
C LEU A 12 7.70 -23.61 -11.49
N LEU A 13 8.99 -23.25 -11.51
CA LEU A 13 9.53 -22.26 -12.44
C LEU A 13 9.37 -22.70 -13.90
N ARG A 14 9.60 -23.99 -14.19
CA ARG A 14 9.42 -24.57 -15.52
C ARG A 14 7.96 -24.47 -15.98
N ARG A 15 7.00 -24.87 -15.15
CA ARG A 15 5.56 -24.75 -15.47
C ARG A 15 5.15 -23.29 -15.68
N ALA A 16 5.64 -22.39 -14.83
CA ALA A 16 5.36 -20.96 -14.96
C ALA A 16 5.91 -20.39 -16.28
N ARG A 17 7.10 -20.82 -16.70
CA ARG A 17 7.70 -20.42 -17.99
C ARG A 17 6.89 -20.89 -19.18
N VAL A 18 6.46 -22.15 -19.20
CA VAL A 18 5.61 -22.69 -20.27
C VAL A 18 4.32 -21.89 -20.38
N ARG A 19 3.62 -21.70 -19.25
CA ARG A 19 2.38 -20.92 -19.20
C ARG A 19 2.56 -19.48 -19.66
N ALA A 20 3.65 -18.83 -19.25
CA ALA A 20 3.94 -17.46 -19.67
C ALA A 20 4.19 -17.38 -21.18
N ALA A 21 4.95 -18.32 -21.73
CA ALA A 21 5.21 -18.39 -23.16
C ALA A 21 3.92 -18.61 -23.97
N ASP A 22 3.04 -19.52 -23.52
CA ASP A 22 1.73 -19.75 -24.15
C ASP A 22 0.85 -18.48 -24.18
N GLN A 23 1.04 -17.59 -23.20
CA GLN A 23 0.34 -16.30 -23.10
C GLN A 23 1.08 -15.15 -23.81
N GLY A 24 2.18 -15.43 -24.52
CA GLY A 24 2.99 -14.41 -25.18
C GLY A 24 3.69 -13.44 -24.22
N THR A 25 3.92 -13.85 -22.97
CA THR A 25 4.55 -13.05 -21.92
C THR A 25 5.76 -13.76 -21.31
N SER A 26 6.37 -13.15 -20.28
CA SER A 26 7.46 -13.74 -19.52
C SER A 26 7.12 -13.82 -18.04
N VAL A 27 7.74 -14.76 -17.33
CA VAL A 27 7.59 -14.87 -15.86
C VAL A 27 7.96 -13.56 -15.17
N ASN A 28 8.98 -12.85 -15.67
CA ASN A 28 9.37 -11.56 -15.08
C ASN A 28 8.31 -10.47 -15.25
N ALA A 29 7.61 -10.45 -16.39
CA ALA A 29 6.49 -9.52 -16.62
C ALA A 29 5.31 -9.86 -15.71
N VAL A 30 4.98 -11.15 -15.57
CA VAL A 30 3.92 -11.63 -14.67
C VAL A 30 4.22 -11.28 -13.21
N VAL A 31 5.45 -11.55 -12.74
CA VAL A 31 5.88 -11.21 -11.37
C VAL A 31 5.87 -9.70 -11.14
N ARG A 32 6.28 -8.90 -12.13
CA ARG A 32 6.21 -7.44 -12.04
C ARG A 32 4.77 -6.97 -11.85
N GLU A 33 3.83 -7.48 -12.64
CA GLU A 33 2.41 -7.10 -12.53
C GLU A 33 1.83 -7.50 -11.17
N LEU A 34 2.14 -8.71 -10.70
CA LEU A 34 1.77 -9.18 -9.37
C LEU A 34 2.32 -8.28 -8.26
N LEU A 35 3.58 -7.86 -8.35
CA LEU A 35 4.20 -6.95 -7.38
C LEU A 35 3.58 -5.55 -7.41
N VAL A 36 3.18 -5.05 -8.59
CA VAL A 36 2.45 -3.79 -8.72
C VAL A 36 1.11 -3.88 -8.00
N GLY A 37 0.34 -4.94 -8.25
CA GLY A 37 -0.93 -5.18 -7.56
C GLY A 37 -0.76 -5.32 -6.04
N TYR A 38 0.24 -6.09 -5.61
CA TYR A 38 0.57 -6.27 -4.20
C TYR A 38 0.92 -4.94 -3.51
N ALA A 39 1.76 -4.11 -4.13
CA ALA A 39 2.11 -2.80 -3.61
C ALA A 39 0.93 -1.81 -3.63
N ALA A 40 0.01 -1.93 -4.59
CA ALA A 40 -1.20 -1.10 -4.66
C ALA A 40 -2.19 -1.39 -3.52
N ILE A 41 -2.30 -2.66 -3.10
CA ILE A 41 -3.08 -3.06 -1.92
C ILE A 41 -2.50 -2.43 -0.66
N ASP A 42 -1.16 -2.44 -0.51
CA ASP A 42 -0.51 -1.77 0.62
C ASP A 42 -0.73 -0.26 0.57
N ARG A 43 -0.64 0.39 -0.60
CA ARG A 43 -0.92 1.83 -0.73
C ARG A 43 -2.36 2.18 -0.33
N THR A 44 -3.33 1.35 -0.71
CA THR A 44 -4.75 1.56 -0.36
C THR A 44 -4.99 1.33 1.13
N THR A 45 -4.40 0.28 1.71
CA THR A 45 -4.47 -0.02 3.14
C THR A 45 -3.77 1.06 3.97
N SER A 46 -2.59 1.50 3.54
CA SER A 46 -1.81 2.58 4.13
C SER A 46 -2.51 3.93 3.99
N ALA A 47 -3.18 4.22 2.87
CA ALA A 47 -4.02 5.41 2.70
C ALA A 47 -5.23 5.37 3.64
N ARG A 48 -5.94 4.24 3.76
CA ARG A 48 -7.01 4.06 4.75
C ARG A 48 -6.53 4.28 6.17
N ARG A 49 -5.39 3.72 6.54
CA ARG A 49 -4.78 3.91 7.88
C ARG A 49 -4.42 5.37 8.13
N ARG A 50 -3.84 6.07 7.15
CA ARG A 50 -3.53 7.50 7.25
C ARG A 50 -4.78 8.34 7.40
N LEU A 51 -5.85 8.03 6.66
CA LEU A 51 -7.12 8.74 6.75
C LEU A 51 -7.74 8.57 8.15
N VAL A 52 -7.78 7.34 8.68
CA VAL A 52 -8.22 7.08 10.07
C VAL A 52 -7.34 7.83 11.08
N ALA A 53 -6.01 7.81 10.92
CA ALA A 53 -5.11 8.54 11.81
C ALA A 53 -5.32 10.06 11.77
N LEU A 54 -5.58 10.63 10.59
CA LEU A 54 -5.91 12.05 10.41
C LEU A 54 -7.26 12.41 11.02
N SER A 55 -8.28 11.55 10.88
CA SER A 55 -9.59 11.77 11.50
C SER A 55 -9.53 11.74 13.03
N VAL A 56 -8.78 10.80 13.60
CA VAL A 56 -8.57 10.69 15.06
C VAL A 56 -7.81 11.91 15.62
N SER A 57 -6.84 12.43 14.87
CA SER A 57 -6.10 13.63 15.28
C SER A 57 -6.87 14.93 15.08
N SER A 58 -7.80 14.97 14.11
CA SER A 58 -8.63 16.16 13.83
C SER A 58 -9.77 16.35 14.85
N SER A 59 -10.26 15.28 15.48
CA SER A 59 -11.26 15.37 16.55
C SER A 59 -10.73 15.93 17.89
N SER A 60 -9.44 16.24 17.99
CA SER A 60 -8.82 16.75 19.22
C SER A 60 -8.49 18.25 19.20
N GLY A 61 -8.88 18.98 18.14
CA GLY A 61 -8.49 20.40 17.95
C GLY A 61 -9.64 21.40 17.78
N SER A 62 -10.91 21.03 18.00
CA SER A 62 -12.04 21.95 17.86
C SER A 62 -12.84 22.00 19.16
N GLY A 63 -12.44 22.90 20.06
CA GLY A 63 -13.19 23.14 21.29
C GLY A 63 -12.48 23.83 22.45
N GLU A 64 -11.41 24.60 22.26
CA GLU A 64 -10.96 25.54 23.30
C GLU A 64 -10.84 26.94 22.70
N THR A 65 -11.91 27.73 22.88
CA THR A 65 -11.78 29.18 22.84
C THR A 65 -11.46 29.61 24.27
N PRO A 66 -10.27 30.15 24.57
CA PRO A 66 -10.06 30.83 25.84
C PRO A 66 -10.78 32.18 25.77
N SER A 67 -12.08 32.20 26.04
CA SER A 67 -12.82 33.45 26.25
C SER A 67 -12.57 33.93 27.68
N GLY A 68 -11.37 34.48 27.91
CA GLY A 68 -11.15 35.37 29.03
C GLY A 68 -11.79 36.73 28.74
N ALA A 69 -12.83 37.08 29.49
CA ALA A 69 -13.25 38.46 29.66
C ALA A 69 -13.91 38.61 31.05
N ASP A 70 -13.04 38.94 32.00
CA ASP A 70 -13.31 39.72 33.19
C ASP A 70 -14.44 40.75 32.99
N HIS A 71 -15.48 40.68 33.83
CA HIS A 71 -16.35 41.81 34.18
C HIS A 71 -17.16 41.52 35.45
N GLY A 72 -16.87 42.25 36.53
CA GLY A 72 -17.96 42.95 37.22
C GLY A 72 -18.20 42.66 38.71
N ARG A 73 -17.61 43.57 39.51
CA ARG A 73 -18.15 44.20 40.74
C ARG A 73 -18.15 43.42 42.06
#